data_AF-A0A066ZD44-F1
#
_entry.id   AF-A0A066ZD44-F1
#
_cell.length_a   1.000
_cell.length_b   1.000
_cell.length_c   1.000
_cell.angle_alpha   90.00
_cell.angle_beta   90.00
_cell.angle_gamma   90.00
#
_symmetry.space_group_name_H-M   'P 1'
#
loop_
_entity.id
_entity.type
_entity.pdbx_description
1 polymer ?
#
loop_
_entity_poly.entity_id
_entity_poly.type
_entity_poly.pdbx_seq_one_letter_code
_entity_poly.pdbx_strand_id
1 'polypeptide(L)'
;MTDRPGASDAFKNRCANAARALESCTGYSVDRIVWDESGADRKDKTLDVFLREGPHRPDVLISLSGLHSVRPLDPEVAPVFVDGISLIHLPQLPSPWPAEAVGRLDRSDQLPELAWLRITGPARIDAVASIVTVYQAPSDDAASVLP
;
A
#
# COMPACT_ATOMS: atom_id res chain seq x y z
N MET A 1 17.31 -3.18 -28.82
CA MET A 1 16.43 -2.51 -27.84
C MET A 1 16.07 -3.54 -26.80
N THR A 2 16.95 -3.74 -25.82
CA THR A 2 16.86 -4.82 -24.82
C THR A 2 16.01 -4.34 -23.66
N ASP A 3 14.76 -4.78 -23.66
CA ASP A 3 13.90 -4.71 -22.49
C ASP A 3 14.54 -5.55 -21.38
N ARG A 4 14.69 -4.98 -20.17
CA ARG A 4 15.34 -5.66 -19.04
C ARG A 4 14.28 -6.44 -18.25
N PRO A 5 14.14 -7.77 -18.41
CA PRO A 5 13.21 -8.58 -17.61
C PRO A 5 13.38 -8.42 -16.09
N GLY A 6 14.58 -8.01 -15.62
CA GLY A 6 14.84 -7.81 -14.19
C GLY A 6 14.12 -6.61 -13.54
N ALA A 7 13.65 -5.62 -14.29
CA ALA A 7 12.98 -4.45 -13.71
C ALA A 7 11.52 -4.75 -13.31
N SER A 8 10.80 -5.49 -14.16
CA SER A 8 9.42 -5.93 -13.90
C SER A 8 9.37 -6.97 -12.77
N ASP A 9 10.32 -7.91 -12.76
CA ASP A 9 10.45 -8.86 -11.65
C ASP A 9 10.73 -8.16 -10.31
N ALA A 10 11.49 -7.06 -10.32
CA ALA A 10 11.81 -6.32 -9.09
C ALA A 10 10.57 -5.68 -8.46
N PHE A 11 9.68 -5.05 -9.25
CA PHE A 11 8.48 -4.42 -8.69
C PHE A 11 7.44 -5.46 -8.24
N LYS A 12 7.26 -6.53 -9.01
CA LYS A 12 6.45 -7.68 -8.61
C LYS A 12 6.95 -8.28 -7.29
N ASN A 13 8.26 -8.47 -7.14
CA ASN A 13 8.86 -8.97 -5.89
C ASN A 13 8.68 -7.99 -4.73
N ARG A 14 8.79 -6.68 -4.96
CA ARG A 14 8.47 -5.66 -3.93
C ARG A 14 7.01 -5.78 -3.47
N CYS A 15 6.07 -5.91 -4.40
CA CYS A 15 4.66 -6.09 -4.08
C CYS A 15 4.43 -7.39 -3.29
N ALA A 16 5.07 -8.50 -3.69
CA ALA A 16 4.94 -9.78 -2.99
C ALA A 16 5.51 -9.72 -1.57
N ASN A 17 6.66 -9.06 -1.37
CA ASN A 17 7.26 -8.89 -0.05
C ASN A 17 6.41 -7.97 0.84
N ALA A 18 5.90 -6.87 0.27
CA ALA A 18 4.97 -5.98 0.97
C ALA A 18 3.69 -6.71 1.35
N ALA A 19 3.08 -7.50 0.46
CA ALA A 19 1.90 -8.30 0.75
C ALA A 19 2.15 -9.25 1.94
N ARG A 20 3.27 -9.99 1.94
CA ARG A 20 3.65 -10.88 3.04
C ARG A 20 3.83 -10.14 4.36
N ALA A 21 4.45 -8.96 4.34
CA ALA A 21 4.62 -8.15 5.55
C ALA A 21 3.26 -7.67 6.13
N LEU A 22 2.23 -7.59 5.30
CA LEU A 22 0.89 -7.14 5.70
C LEU A 22 -0.05 -8.29 6.09
N GLU A 23 0.27 -9.54 5.77
CA GLU A 23 -0.58 -10.71 6.11
C GLU A 23 -0.91 -10.81 7.60
N SER A 24 0.03 -10.42 8.47
CA SER A 24 -0.16 -10.43 9.93
C SER A 24 -0.83 -9.18 10.49
N CYS A 25 -1.19 -8.20 9.66
CA CYS A 25 -1.73 -6.92 10.10
C CYS A 25 -3.26 -6.94 10.28
N THR A 26 -3.94 -8.06 10.05
CA THR A 26 -5.33 -8.23 10.50
C THR A 26 -5.41 -8.12 12.01
N GLY A 27 -6.36 -7.31 12.51
CA GLY A 27 -6.51 -6.99 13.93
C GLY A 27 -5.80 -5.71 14.35
N TYR A 28 -4.95 -5.13 13.50
CA TYR A 28 -4.42 -3.78 13.71
C TYR A 28 -5.54 -2.74 13.58
N SER A 29 -5.27 -1.54 14.08
CA SER A 29 -6.05 -0.33 13.80
C SER A 29 -5.25 0.61 12.91
N VAL A 30 -5.92 1.30 12.00
CA VAL A 30 -5.36 2.44 11.27
C VAL A 30 -5.30 3.60 12.26
N ASP A 31 -4.11 3.92 12.77
CA ASP A 31 -3.88 5.02 13.71
C ASP A 31 -3.97 6.38 13.03
N ARG A 32 -3.38 6.48 11.83
CA ARG A 32 -3.30 7.72 11.07
C ARG A 32 -3.26 7.46 9.58
N ILE A 33 -3.84 8.37 8.82
CA ILE A 33 -3.68 8.45 7.38
C ILE A 33 -3.16 9.84 7.03
N VAL A 34 -2.09 9.91 6.26
CA VAL A 34 -1.56 11.17 5.72
C VAL A 34 -1.66 11.09 4.21
N TRP A 35 -2.43 12.01 3.63
CA TRP A 35 -2.57 12.14 2.19
C TRP A 35 -2.00 13.48 1.75
N ASP A 36 -0.94 13.44 0.95
CA ASP A 36 -0.33 14.62 0.35
C ASP A 36 -0.64 14.67 -1.15
N GLU A 37 -1.42 15.67 -1.56
CA GLU A 37 -1.72 16.00 -2.96
C GLU A 37 -1.09 17.31 -3.42
N SER A 38 -0.25 17.95 -2.59
CA SER A 38 0.29 19.28 -2.87
C SER A 38 1.25 19.32 -4.06
N GLY A 39 1.79 18.16 -4.45
CA GLY A 39 2.69 17.99 -5.58
C GLY A 39 2.04 18.20 -6.95
N ALA A 40 2.77 18.86 -7.85
CA ALA A 40 2.32 19.11 -9.21
C ALA A 40 2.41 17.84 -10.10
N ASP A 41 3.38 16.96 -9.85
CA ASP A 41 3.48 15.66 -10.52
C ASP A 41 2.74 14.58 -9.71
N ARG A 42 2.19 13.59 -10.40
CA ARG A 42 1.62 12.39 -9.79
C ARG A 42 2.63 11.69 -8.88
N LYS A 43 3.92 11.68 -9.25
CA LYS A 43 5.00 11.06 -8.47
C LYS A 43 5.14 11.66 -7.07
N ASP A 44 4.78 12.92 -6.93
CA ASP A 44 4.87 13.67 -5.67
C ASP A 44 3.64 13.43 -4.78
N LYS A 45 2.57 12.84 -5.33
CA LYS A 45 1.38 12.49 -4.56
C LYS A 45 1.65 11.24 -3.73
N THR A 46 1.42 11.34 -2.42
CA THR A 46 1.72 10.26 -1.47
C THR A 46 0.54 9.94 -0.57
N LEU A 47 0.43 8.69 -0.16
CA LEU A 47 -0.51 8.20 0.84
C LEU A 47 0.25 7.33 1.84
N ASP A 48 0.31 7.79 3.07
CA ASP A 48 0.91 7.07 4.19
C ASP A 48 -0.19 6.58 5.12
N VAL A 49 -0.18 5.27 5.41
CA VAL A 49 -1.11 4.62 6.33
C VAL A 49 -0.32 4.03 7.48
N PHE A 50 -0.62 4.49 8.70
CA PHE A 50 0.01 4.03 9.94
C PHE A 50 -0.91 3.02 10.62
N LEU A 51 -0.40 1.82 10.89
CA LEU A 51 -1.12 0.75 11.55
C LEU A 51 -0.51 0.47 12.93
N ARG A 52 -1.37 0.28 13.93
CA ARG A 52 -1.01 -0.07 15.30
C ARG A 52 -2.02 -1.00 15.95
N GLU A 53 -1.55 -2.00 16.69
CA GLU A 53 -2.40 -2.91 17.49
C GLU A 53 -2.19 -2.75 19.01
N GLY A 54 -1.10 -2.08 19.42
CA GLY A 54 -0.72 -1.90 20.83
C GLY A 54 0.78 -2.14 21.06
N PRO A 55 1.26 -2.07 22.31
CA PRO A 55 2.70 -2.04 22.62
C PRO A 55 3.45 -3.34 22.33
N HIS A 56 2.71 -4.46 22.19
CA HIS A 56 3.26 -5.80 22.00
C HIS A 56 3.52 -6.17 20.53
N ARG A 57 3.05 -5.35 19.58
CA ARG A 57 3.21 -5.61 18.14
C ARG A 57 3.95 -4.47 17.46
N PRO A 58 4.71 -4.75 16.39
CA PRO A 58 5.42 -3.71 15.66
C PRO A 58 4.45 -2.75 14.99
N ASP A 59 4.71 -1.46 15.05
CA ASP A 59 3.99 -0.45 14.27
C ASP A 59 4.34 -0.62 12.79
N VAL A 60 3.36 -0.46 11.91
CA VAL A 60 3.54 -0.64 10.46
C VAL A 60 3.18 0.63 9.72
N LEU A 61 4.10 1.12 8.89
CA LEU A 61 3.87 2.22 7.97
C LEU A 61 3.82 1.67 6.53
N ILE A 62 2.70 1.93 5.86
CA ILE A 62 2.53 1.65 4.44
C ILE A 62 2.60 2.99 3.71
N SER A 63 3.66 3.19 2.94
CA SER A 63 3.86 4.38 2.13
C SER A 63 3.65 4.07 0.66
N LEU A 64 2.71 4.79 0.04
CA LEU A 64 2.40 4.72 -1.38
C LEU A 64 2.77 6.06 -2.04
N SER A 65 3.45 6.00 -3.18
CA SER A 65 3.81 7.20 -3.95
C SER A 65 3.52 7.02 -5.43
N GLY A 66 3.30 8.11 -6.16
CA GLY A 66 2.85 8.02 -7.55
C GLY A 66 1.41 7.51 -7.62
N LEU A 67 0.49 8.18 -6.92
CA LEU A 67 -0.90 7.76 -6.78
C LEU A 67 -1.69 7.89 -8.09
N HIS A 68 -2.30 6.79 -8.54
CA HIS A 68 -3.18 6.77 -9.72
C HIS A 68 -4.66 6.84 -9.36
N SER A 69 -5.04 6.26 -8.22
CA SER A 69 -6.42 6.29 -7.73
C SER A 69 -6.41 6.11 -6.21
N VAL A 70 -7.26 6.87 -5.52
CA VAL A 70 -7.58 6.66 -4.10
C VAL A 70 -9.10 6.76 -4.00
N ARG A 71 -9.75 5.76 -3.41
CA ARG A 71 -11.22 5.70 -3.26
C ARG A 71 -11.62 5.28 -1.84
N PRO A 72 -12.81 5.77 -1.44
CA PRO A 72 -12.90 7.02 -0.72
C PRO A 72 -12.08 6.95 0.58
N LEU A 73 -11.22 7.93 0.77
CA LEU A 73 -10.58 8.21 2.04
C LEU A 73 -11.61 9.00 2.86
N ASP A 74 -12.12 8.44 3.95
CA ASP A 74 -12.72 9.25 5.00
C ASP A 74 -11.68 9.38 6.12
N PRO A 75 -10.70 10.31 5.97
CA PRO A 75 -9.57 10.41 6.87
C PRO A 75 -9.97 10.79 8.30
N GLU A 76 -11.20 11.29 8.50
CA GLU A 76 -11.71 11.71 9.81
C GLU A 76 -12.15 10.54 10.72
N VAL A 77 -12.14 9.30 10.23
CA VAL A 77 -12.69 8.13 10.96
C VAL A 77 -11.62 7.32 11.70
N ALA A 78 -10.35 7.72 11.66
CA ALA A 78 -9.30 7.04 12.43
C ALA A 78 -9.50 7.26 13.96
N PRO A 79 -9.33 6.22 14.80
CA PRO A 79 -8.84 4.90 14.46
C PRO A 79 -9.90 3.93 13.90
N VAL A 80 -9.56 3.21 12.83
CA VAL A 80 -10.42 2.20 12.19
C VAL A 80 -9.78 0.82 12.29
N PHE A 81 -10.53 -0.19 12.72
CA PHE A 81 -10.05 -1.58 12.75
C PHE A 81 -9.82 -2.15 11.34
N VAL A 82 -8.74 -2.91 11.19
CA VAL A 82 -8.38 -3.65 9.97
C VAL A 82 -8.94 -5.06 10.07
N ASP A 83 -10.09 -5.29 9.42
CA ASP A 83 -10.67 -6.64 9.25
C ASP A 83 -9.90 -7.43 8.18
N GLY A 84 -9.33 -6.73 7.20
CA GLY A 84 -8.56 -7.33 6.14
C GLY A 84 -7.64 -6.33 5.46
N ILE A 85 -6.47 -6.81 5.05
CA ILE A 85 -5.49 -6.02 4.32
C ILE A 85 -4.87 -6.87 3.23
N SER A 86 -4.72 -6.30 2.05
CA SER A 86 -4.14 -6.98 0.90
C SER A 86 -3.40 -5.98 0.03
N LEU A 87 -2.31 -6.46 -0.58
CA LEU A 87 -1.55 -5.71 -1.56
C LEU A 87 -1.31 -6.58 -2.79
N ILE A 88 -1.73 -6.09 -3.95
CA ILE A 88 -1.77 -6.86 -5.19
C ILE A 88 -0.93 -6.14 -6.26
N HIS A 89 -0.05 -6.90 -6.93
CA HIS A 89 0.68 -6.41 -8.11
C HIS A 89 -0.26 -6.34 -9.32
N LEU A 90 -0.29 -5.19 -9.97
CA LEU A 90 -1.02 -4.93 -11.20
C LEU A 90 0.00 -4.77 -12.34
N PRO A 91 0.14 -5.77 -13.23
CA PRO A 91 1.17 -5.72 -14.26
C PRO A 91 0.83 -4.71 -15.36
N GLN A 92 1.87 -4.20 -16.04
CA GLN A 92 1.70 -3.40 -17.25
C GLN A 92 1.08 -4.25 -18.38
N LEU A 93 0.52 -3.59 -19.40
CA LEU A 93 0.15 -4.26 -20.65
C LEU A 93 1.37 -5.00 -21.25
N PRO A 94 1.17 -6.17 -21.90
CA PRO A 94 -0.11 -6.79 -22.24
C PRO A 94 -0.68 -7.72 -21.16
N SER A 95 0.05 -7.98 -20.07
CA SER A 95 -0.36 -8.94 -19.04
C SER A 95 -1.70 -8.54 -18.41
N PRO A 96 -2.66 -9.45 -18.21
CA PRO A 96 -3.96 -9.10 -17.64
C PRO A 96 -3.82 -8.69 -16.17
N TRP A 97 -4.67 -7.75 -15.74
CA TRP A 97 -4.90 -7.52 -14.32
C TRP A 97 -5.76 -8.63 -13.72
N PRO A 98 -5.67 -8.88 -12.40
CA PRO A 98 -6.59 -9.79 -11.72
C PRO A 98 -8.04 -9.29 -11.86
N ALA A 99 -9.00 -10.22 -11.83
CA ALA A 99 -10.40 -9.94 -12.15
C ALA A 99 -11.01 -8.84 -11.26
N GLU A 100 -10.59 -8.76 -10.00
CA GLU A 100 -11.06 -7.81 -9.00
C GLU A 100 -10.53 -6.38 -9.23
N ALA A 101 -9.55 -6.23 -10.11
CA ALA A 101 -8.96 -4.96 -10.49
C ALA A 101 -9.50 -4.41 -11.82
N VAL A 102 -10.31 -5.18 -12.56
CA VAL A 102 -10.92 -4.74 -13.82
C VAL A 102 -11.85 -3.56 -13.56
N GLY A 103 -11.74 -2.52 -14.38
CA GLY A 103 -12.57 -1.29 -14.27
C GLY A 103 -12.15 -0.32 -13.15
N ARG A 104 -11.05 -0.58 -12.45
CA ARG A 104 -10.53 0.35 -11.43
C ARG A 104 -9.91 1.60 -12.03
N LEU A 105 -9.14 1.39 -13.09
CA LEU A 105 -8.40 2.40 -13.84
C LEU A 105 -8.40 1.99 -15.31
N ASP A 106 -8.49 2.96 -16.20
CA ASP A 106 -8.37 2.71 -17.64
C ASP A 106 -6.95 2.28 -17.96
N ARG A 107 -6.80 1.07 -18.49
CA ARG A 107 -5.49 0.50 -18.82
C ARG A 107 -4.96 1.14 -20.10
N SER A 108 -3.71 1.60 -20.08
CA SER A 108 -3.02 2.12 -21.26
C SER A 108 -1.55 1.70 -21.26
N ASP A 109 -0.89 1.86 -22.40
CA ASP A 109 0.55 1.59 -22.56
C ASP A 109 1.42 2.54 -21.73
N GLN A 110 0.89 3.72 -21.38
CA GLN A 110 1.52 4.73 -20.54
C GLN A 110 1.48 4.40 -19.04
N LEU A 111 0.67 3.42 -18.61
CA LEU A 111 0.64 3.02 -17.21
C LEU A 111 1.81 2.08 -16.91
N PRO A 112 2.63 2.39 -15.88
CA PRO A 112 3.62 1.45 -15.40
C PRO A 112 2.95 0.28 -14.69
N GLU A 113 3.74 -0.65 -14.18
CA GLU A 113 3.26 -1.59 -13.16
C GLU A 113 2.82 -0.83 -11.91
N LEU A 114 1.74 -1.29 -11.27
CA LEU A 114 1.12 -0.63 -10.13
C LEU A 114 0.95 -1.61 -8.96
N ALA A 115 0.95 -1.08 -7.75
CA ALA A 115 0.53 -1.76 -6.54
C ALA A 115 -0.88 -1.31 -6.21
N TRP A 116 -1.74 -2.26 -5.88
CA TRP A 116 -3.08 -2.01 -5.40
C TRP A 116 -3.19 -2.42 -3.93
N LEU A 117 -3.26 -1.44 -3.05
CA LEU A 117 -3.51 -1.61 -1.62
C LEU A 117 -5.02 -1.58 -1.36
N ARG A 118 -5.49 -2.57 -0.60
CA ARG A 118 -6.85 -2.61 -0.11
C ARG A 118 -6.85 -2.95 1.38
N ILE A 119 -7.37 -2.03 2.17
CA ILE A 119 -7.65 -2.21 3.60
C ILE A 119 -9.18 -2.18 3.76
N THR A 120 -9.71 -3.19 4.43
CA THR A 120 -11.13 -3.35 4.71
C THR A 120 -11.37 -3.38 6.21
N GLY A 121 -12.45 -2.75 6.62
CA GLY A 121 -12.91 -2.63 7.98
C GLY A 121 -14.24 -1.86 8.01
N PRO A 122 -14.57 -1.19 9.13
CA PRO A 122 -15.62 -0.19 9.18
C PRO A 122 -15.46 0.93 8.14
N ALA A 123 -14.21 1.25 7.78
CA ALA A 123 -13.87 2.06 6.62
C ALA A 123 -13.06 1.24 5.61
N ARG A 124 -13.08 1.67 4.34
CA ARG A 124 -12.34 1.03 3.25
C ARG A 124 -11.33 2.00 2.68
N ILE A 125 -10.05 1.60 2.67
CA ILE A 125 -8.99 2.29 1.93
C ILE A 125 -8.70 1.48 0.70
N ASP A 126 -8.79 2.12 -0.46
CA ASP A 126 -8.55 1.48 -1.75
C ASP A 126 -7.67 2.41 -2.60
N ALA A 127 -6.39 2.06 -2.73
CA ALA A 127 -5.38 2.93 -3.33
C ALA A 127 -4.53 2.18 -4.36
N VAL A 128 -4.25 2.85 -5.48
CA VAL A 128 -3.42 2.34 -6.56
C VAL A 128 -2.25 3.29 -6.77
N ALA A 129 -1.02 2.77 -6.74
CA ALA A 129 0.20 3.56 -6.78
C ALA A 129 1.32 2.88 -7.57
N SER A 130 2.25 3.67 -8.11
CA SER A 130 3.42 3.13 -8.84
C SER A 130 4.60 2.78 -7.93
N ILE A 131 4.56 3.20 -6.66
CA ILE A 131 5.58 2.92 -5.64
C ILE A 131 4.87 2.45 -4.37
N VAL A 132 5.40 1.39 -3.77
CA VAL A 132 4.99 0.87 -2.47
C VAL A 132 6.22 0.62 -1.61
N THR A 133 6.15 1.07 -0.36
CA THR A 133 7.11 0.69 0.68
C THR A 133 6.35 0.34 1.96
N VAL A 134 6.76 -0.74 2.62
CA VAL A 134 6.25 -1.15 3.92
C VAL A 134 7.40 -1.13 4.91
N TYR A 135 7.24 -0.35 5.97
CA TYR A 135 8.18 -0.27 7.08
C TYR A 135 7.54 -0.87 8.32
N GLN A 136 8.31 -1.65 9.09
CA GLN A 136 7.92 -2.16 10.39
C GLN A 136 8.89 -1.60 11.43
N ALA A 137 8.37 -0.82 12.37
CA ALA A 137 9.14 -0.36 13.52
C ALA A 137 9.10 -1.44 14.62
N PRO A 138 10.14 -1.57 15.46
CA PRO A 138 10.08 -2.44 16.63
C PRO A 138 8.85 -2.08 17.49
N SER A 139 8.21 -3.10 18.08
CA SER A 139 7.16 -2.88 19.08
C SER A 139 7.70 -2.08 20.26
N ASP A 140 6.85 -1.30 20.93
CA ASP A 140 7.26 -0.52 22.11
C ASP A 140 7.91 -1.37 23.20
N ASP A 141 7.42 -2.60 23.40
CA ASP A 141 8.02 -3.55 24.35
C ASP A 141 9.46 -3.90 23.99
N ALA A 142 9.69 -4.27 22.73
CA ALA A 142 11.02 -4.56 22.21
C ALA A 142 11.94 -3.32 22.27
N ALA A 143 11.41 -2.14 21.96
CA ALA A 143 12.14 -0.88 22.05
C ALA A 143 12.52 -0.52 23.49
N SER A 144 11.66 -0.84 24.46
CA SER A 144 11.88 -0.57 25.89
C SER A 144 12.93 -1.47 26.53
N VAL A 145 13.33 -2.56 25.86
CA VAL A 145 14.34 -3.51 26.33
C VAL A 145 15.71 -3.29 25.64
N LEU A 146 15.78 -2.41 24.63
CA LEU A 146 17.04 -2.04 24.00
C LEU A 146 17.82 -1.06 24.93
N PRO A 147 19.08 -1.39 25.31
CA PRO A 147 19.89 -0.57 26.22
C PRO A 147 20.43 0.72 25.58
#